data_AF-A0A9D6R4N5-F1
#
_entry.id   AF-A0A9D6R4N5-F1
#
_cell.length_a   1.000
_cell.length_b   1.000
_cell.length_c   1.000
_cell.angle_alpha   90.00
_cell.angle_beta   90.00
_cell.angle_gamma   90.00
#
_symmetry.space_group_name_H-M   'P 1'
#
loop_
_entity.id
_entity.type
_entity.pdbx_description
1 polymer ?
#
loop_
_entity_poly.entity_id
_entity_poly.type
_entity_poly.pdbx_seq_one_letter_code
_entity_poly.pdbx_strand_id
1 'polypeptide(L)' 'MTTTARTWFYARPEGRAYDIAERVRTTLWDARIGSIWLDVVRAESPYLMRGHYNGAEVEIEWEVGRCLTLRIKP' A
#
# COMPACT_ATOMS: atom_id res chain seq x y z
N MET A 1 2.91 -17.07 4.36
CA MET A 1 2.36 -16.09 5.32
C MET A 1 1.24 -15.34 4.62
N THR A 2 0.01 -15.36 5.12
CA THR A 2 -1.10 -14.63 4.50
C THR A 2 -0.91 -13.12 4.73
N THR A 3 -0.78 -12.34 3.67
CA THR A 3 -0.67 -10.88 3.73
C THR A 3 -2.05 -10.28 3.89
N THR A 4 -2.30 -9.61 5.01
CA THR A 4 -3.57 -8.90 5.28
C THR A 4 -3.27 -7.49 5.76
N ALA A 5 -4.30 -6.64 5.85
CA ALA A 5 -4.19 -5.31 6.45
C ALA A 5 -3.58 -5.32 7.87
N ARG A 6 -3.71 -6.41 8.63
CA ARG A 6 -3.04 -6.57 9.94
C ARG A 6 -1.52 -6.47 9.87
N THR A 7 -0.93 -6.74 8.72
CA THR A 7 0.52 -6.83 8.56
C THR A 7 1.19 -5.54 8.07
N TRP A 8 0.42 -4.51 7.72
CA TRP A 8 0.96 -3.24 7.22
C TRP A 8 0.15 -2.00 7.61
N PHE A 9 -1.16 -2.12 7.79
CA PHE A 9 -2.01 -1.02 8.25
C PHE A 9 -2.15 -1.01 9.78
N TYR A 10 -2.39 -2.15 10.41
CA TYR A 10 -2.52 -2.24 11.88
C TYR A 10 -1.22 -2.59 12.62
N ALA A 11 -0.14 -2.89 11.89
CA ALA A 11 1.17 -3.16 12.45
C ALA A 11 2.24 -2.50 11.59
N ARG A 12 3.39 -2.20 12.21
CA ARG A 12 4.56 -1.70 11.49
C ARG A 12 4.99 -2.74 10.44
N PRO A 13 4.98 -2.43 9.14
CA PRO A 13 5.48 -3.33 8.13
C PRO A 13 7.01 -3.46 8.21
N GLU A 14 7.55 -4.49 7.56
CA GLU A 14 8.99 -4.77 7.50
C GLU A 14 9.78 -3.59 6.90
N GLY A 15 11.06 -3.46 7.26
CA GLY A 15 11.83 -2.24 7.00
C GLY A 15 12.28 -2.02 5.56
N ARG A 16 12.17 -3.02 4.66
CA ARG A 16 12.60 -2.87 3.26
C ARG A 16 11.42 -2.44 2.41
N ALA A 17 11.62 -1.41 1.58
CA ALA A 17 10.60 -0.89 0.66
C ALA A 17 9.96 -1.99 -0.21
N TYR A 18 10.77 -2.94 -0.69
CA TYR A 18 10.30 -4.08 -1.47
C TYR A 18 9.27 -4.94 -0.69
N ASP A 19 9.58 -5.28 0.56
CA ASP A 19 8.73 -6.12 1.41
C ASP A 19 7.40 -5.42 1.76
N ILE A 20 7.45 -4.10 1.98
CA ILE A 20 6.25 -3.26 2.17
C ILE A 20 5.38 -3.32 0.91
N ALA A 21 5.99 -3.09 -0.26
CA ALA A 21 5.25 -3.00 -1.51
C ALA A 21 4.56 -4.32 -1.85
N GLU A 22 5.27 -5.44 -1.72
CA GLU A 22 4.72 -6.76 -1.98
C GLU A 22 3.55 -7.05 -1.05
N ARG A 23 3.73 -6.81 0.25
CA ARG A 23 2.69 -7.05 1.26
C ARG A 23 1.42 -6.25 1.02
N VAL A 24 1.55 -4.98 0.64
CA VAL A 24 0.40 -4.12 0.30
C VAL A 24 -0.27 -4.62 -0.98
N ARG A 25 0.50 -4.85 -2.06
CA ARG A 25 -0.04 -5.32 -3.35
C ARG A 25 -0.76 -6.66 -3.21
N THR A 26 -0.13 -7.66 -2.60
CA THR A 26 -0.76 -8.98 -2.40
C THR A 26 -2.06 -8.87 -1.59
N THR A 27 -2.08 -8.03 -0.54
CA THR A 27 -3.32 -7.78 0.23
C THR A 27 -4.45 -7.22 -0.68
N LEU A 28 -4.13 -6.30 -1.59
CA LEU A 28 -5.11 -5.68 -2.48
C LEU A 28 -5.53 -6.61 -3.63
N TRP A 29 -4.60 -7.41 -4.15
CA TRP A 29 -4.89 -8.44 -5.15
C TRP A 29 -5.82 -9.52 -4.60
N ASP A 30 -5.60 -9.99 -3.37
CA ASP A 30 -6.49 -10.91 -2.67
C ASP A 30 -7.89 -10.31 -2.46
N ALA A 31 -7.97 -8.99 -2.27
CA ALA A 31 -9.23 -8.22 -2.21
C ALA A 31 -9.85 -7.91 -3.58
N ARG A 32 -9.38 -8.55 -4.66
CA ARG A 32 -9.86 -8.42 -6.05
C ARG A 32 -9.59 -7.07 -6.72
N ILE A 33 -8.65 -6.28 -6.18
CA ILE A 33 -8.16 -5.04 -6.80
C ILE A 33 -6.96 -5.40 -7.70
N GLY A 34 -7.17 -6.30 -8.66
CA GLY A 34 -6.08 -7.00 -9.37
C GLY A 34 -5.22 -6.16 -10.31
N SER A 35 -5.75 -5.05 -10.85
CA SER A 35 -5.02 -4.16 -11.77
C SER A 35 -4.15 -3.12 -11.05
N ILE A 36 -4.12 -3.14 -9.71
CA ILE A 36 -3.34 -2.17 -8.95
C ILE A 36 -1.86 -2.54 -8.96
N TRP A 37 -1.02 -1.55 -9.26
CA TRP A 37 0.42 -1.61 -9.09
C TRP A 37 0.89 -0.39 -8.31
N LEU A 38 1.67 -0.61 -7.26
CA LEU A 38 2.15 0.44 -6.35
C LEU A 38 3.61 0.23 -6.03
N ASP A 39 4.35 1.33 -5.98
CA ASP A 39 5.75 1.43 -5.58
C ASP A 39 5.87 2.31 -4.33
N VAL A 40 6.81 1.96 -3.45
CA VAL A 40 7.05 2.70 -2.20
C VAL A 40 7.84 3.97 -2.51
N VAL A 41 7.26 5.11 -2.12
CA VAL A 41 7.90 6.43 -2.17
C VAL A 41 8.51 6.77 -0.81
N ARG A 42 7.87 6.34 0.29
CA ARG A 42 8.33 6.55 1.66
C ARG A 42 8.09 5.30 2.49
N ALA A 43 9.18 4.70 2.98
CA ALA A 43 9.19 3.44 3.74
C ALA A 43 9.12 3.65 5.28
N GLU A 44 8.71 4.84 5.71
CA GLU A 44 8.57 5.24 7.11
C GLU A 44 7.27 6.02 7.31
N SER A 45 6.75 6.04 8.53
CA SER A 45 5.45 6.67 8.83
C SER A 45 5.51 8.20 8.68
N PRO A 46 4.53 8.84 8.02
CA PRO A 46 3.42 8.23 7.29
C PRO A 46 3.91 7.51 6.03
N TYR A 47 3.56 6.24 5.83
CA TYR A 47 4.02 5.50 4.66
C TYR A 47 3.36 6.04 3.39
N LEU A 48 4.10 6.05 2.28
CA LEU A 48 3.60 6.57 1.00
C LEU A 48 3.91 5.61 -0.15
N MET A 49 2.89 5.30 -0.93
CA MET A 49 2.99 4.52 -2.15
C MET A 49 2.29 5.22 -3.31
N ARG A 50 2.83 5.06 -4.52
CA ARG A 50 2.26 5.60 -5.76
C ARG A 50 2.26 4.55 -6.85
N GLY A 51 1.35 4.67 -7.79
CA GLY A 51 1.36 3.86 -9.00
C GLY A 51 0.07 4.01 -9.78
N HIS A 52 -0.46 2.90 -10.27
CA HIS A 52 -1.59 2.91 -11.19
C HIS A 52 -2.68 1.93 -10.78
N TYR A 53 -3.94 2.30 -11.03
CA TYR A 53 -5.10 1.43 -10.92
C TYR A 53 -6.04 1.70 -12.08
N ASN A 54 -6.35 0.68 -12.88
CA ASN A 54 -7.21 0.81 -14.09
C ASN A 54 -6.80 1.97 -15.02
N GLY A 55 -5.50 2.23 -15.16
CA GLY A 55 -4.96 3.31 -16.00
C GLY A 55 -4.95 4.69 -15.34
N ALA A 56 -5.52 4.86 -14.15
CA ALA A 56 -5.44 6.11 -13.38
C ALA A 56 -4.23 6.10 -12.45
N GLU A 57 -3.56 7.24 -12.31
CA GLU A 57 -2.53 7.43 -11.28
C GLU A 57 -3.15 7.52 -9.89
N VAL A 58 -2.65 6.70 -8.97
CA VAL A 58 -3.13 6.64 -7.59
C VAL A 58 -1.99 6.79 -6.61
N GLU A 59 -2.32 7.36 -5.46
CA GLU A 59 -1.42 7.52 -4.31
C GLU A 59 -2.13 7.01 -3.05
N ILE A 60 -1.44 6.20 -2.27
CA ILE A 60 -1.90 5.71 -0.97
C ILE A 60 -0.91 6.18 0.09
N GLU A 61 -1.42 6.87 1.11
CA GLU A 61 -0.65 7.31 2.27
C GLU A 61 -1.32 6.80 3.54
N TRP A 62 -0.55 6.26 4.49
CA TRP A 62 -1.14 5.78 5.74
C TRP A 62 -0.23 5.95 6.96
N GLU A 63 -0.87 6.10 8.13
CA GLU A 63 -0.24 5.98 9.45
C GLU A 63 -0.76 4.70 10.12
N VAL A 64 0.15 3.95 10.76
CA VAL A 64 -0.18 2.65 11.37
C VAL A 64 -1.28 2.81 12.42
N GLY A 65 -2.38 2.07 12.25
CA GLY A 65 -3.51 2.03 13.18
C GLY A 65 -4.36 3.31 13.23
N ARG A 66 -4.12 4.28 12.34
CA ARG A 66 -4.77 5.59 12.39
C ARG A 66 -5.66 5.88 11.19
N CYS A 67 -5.06 6.17 10.03
CA CYS A 67 -5.80 6.53 8.83
C CYS A 67 -5.07 6.09 7.57
N LEU A 68 -5.84 5.86 6.51
CA LEU A 68 -5.37 5.64 5.15
C LEU A 68 -6.05 6.65 4.25
N THR A 69 -5.26 7.41 3.49
CA THR A 69 -5.73 8.35 2.48
C THR A 69 -5.43 7.78 1.11
N LEU A 70 -6.46 7.68 0.28
CA LEU A 70 -6.35 7.36 -1.15
C LEU A 70 -6.58 8.65 -1.94
N ARG A 71 -5.66 8.96 -2.86
CA ARG A 71 -5.78 10.10 -3.78
C ARG A 71 -5.71 9.57 -5.21
N ILE A 72 -6.61 10.05 -6.06
CA ILE A 72 -6.52 9.89 -7.51
C ILE A 72 -5.97 11.20 -8.02
N LYS A 73 -4.89 11.15 -8.81
CA LYS A 73 -4.43 12.35 -9.50
C LYS A 73 -5.36 12.60 -10.70
N PRO A 74 -5.83 13.85 -10.89
CA PRO A 74 -6.69 14.21 -12.02
C PRO A 74 -5.95 14.09 -13.36
#